data_AF-A0A966GHF4-F1
#
_entry.id   AF-A0A966GHF4-F1
#
_cell.length_a   1.000
_cell.length_b   1.000
_cell.length_c   1.000
_cell.angle_alpha   90.00
_cell.angle_beta   90.00
_cell.angle_gamma   90.00
#
_symmetry.space_group_name_H-M   'P 1'
#
loop_
_entity.id
_entity.type
_entity.pdbx_description
1 polymer ?
#
loop_
_entity_poly.entity_id
_entity_poly.type
_entity_poly.pdbx_seq_one_letter_code
_entity_poly.pdbx_strand_id
1 'polypeptide(L)' 'MPELRIAAQALTPEANIRVGLEDSIWIARGALARSNADQVRKARALVEAPGLAVATPEEARAILGLKGGDKVGF' A
#
# COMPACT_ATOMS: atom_id res chain seq x y z
N MET A 1 11.26 4.97 -12.78
CA MET A 1 11.61 4.20 -11.56
C MET A 1 10.43 3.31 -11.23
N PRO A 2 10.58 2.02 -10.89
CA PRO A 2 9.43 1.23 -10.47
C PRO A 2 8.86 1.89 -9.21
N GLU A 3 7.58 2.24 -9.22
CA GLU A 3 6.76 2.74 -8.10
C GLU A 3 7.19 2.21 -6.72
N LEU A 4 7.32 0.88 -6.56
CA LEU A 4 7.75 0.22 -5.32
C LEU A 4 9.13 0.68 -4.79
N ARG A 5 10.02 1.15 -5.66
CA ARG A 5 11.33 1.70 -5.24
C ARG A 5 11.18 3.04 -4.53
N ILE A 6 10.24 3.88 -4.98
CA ILE A 6 9.95 5.15 -4.33
C ILE A 6 9.25 4.88 -2.99
N ALA A 7 8.29 3.96 -2.96
CA ALA A 7 7.63 3.54 -1.72
C ALA A 7 8.62 3.03 -0.66
N ALA A 8 9.60 2.20 -1.05
CA ALA A 8 10.63 1.70 -0.14
C ALA A 8 11.56 2.80 0.40
N GLN A 9 11.87 3.82 -0.41
CA GLN A 9 12.72 4.95 0.02
C GLN A 9 12.00 5.88 0.99
N ALA A 10 10.68 5.98 0.90
CA ALA A 10 9.85 6.80 1.77
C ALA A 10 9.46 6.09 3.08
N LEU A 11 9.87 4.84 3.28
CA LEU A 11 9.37 4.02 4.39
C LEU A 11 9.97 4.45 5.73
N THR A 12 9.19 5.19 6.51
CA THR A 12 9.41 5.52 7.92
C THR A 12 8.15 5.19 8.73
N PRO A 13 8.21 5.10 10.07
CA PRO A 13 7.03 4.84 10.90
C PRO A 13 5.87 5.82 10.69
N GLU A 14 6.15 7.03 10.23
CA GLU A 14 5.18 8.11 10.01
C GLU A 14 4.65 8.16 8.56
N ALA A 15 5.24 7.39 7.65
CA ALA A 15 4.89 7.40 6.24
C ALA A 15 3.81 6.38 5.90
N ASN A 16 2.97 6.73 4.92
CA ASN A 16 2.03 5.81 4.29
C ASN A 16 2.42 5.62 2.83
N ILE A 17 2.20 4.41 2.31
CA ILE A 17 2.48 4.09 0.90
C ILE A 17 1.18 3.76 0.16
N ARG A 18 1.13 4.09 -1.13
CA ARG A 18 0.05 3.74 -2.05
C ARG A 18 0.63 2.86 -3.15
N VAL A 19 -0.11 1.81 -3.51
CA VAL A 19 0.20 0.99 -4.69
C VAL A 19 -1.04 0.63 -5.50
N GLY A 20 -0.87 0.37 -6.79
CA GLY A 20 -1.94 -0.13 -7.64
C GLY A 20 -1.68 0.00 -9.15
N LEU A 21 -2.48 -0.73 -9.93
CA LEU A 21 -2.46 -0.70 -11.40
C LEU A 21 -2.81 0.67 -11.98
N GLU A 22 -3.48 1.51 -11.19
CA GLU A 22 -3.72 2.94 -11.50
C GLU A 22 -2.40 3.71 -11.62
N ASP A 23 -1.46 3.46 -10.71
CA ASP A 23 -0.18 4.17 -10.65
C ASP A 23 0.89 3.49 -11.53
N SER A 24 0.84 2.16 -11.67
CA SER A 24 1.81 1.38 -12.46
C SER A 24 1.24 0.03 -12.88
N ILE A 25 1.39 -0.34 -14.15
CA ILE A 25 1.02 -1.68 -14.64
C ILE A 25 2.09 -2.76 -14.40
N TRP A 26 3.24 -2.40 -13.81
CA TRP A 26 4.41 -3.27 -13.70
C TRP A 26 4.60 -3.81 -12.27
N ILE A 27 4.98 -5.09 -12.14
CA ILE A 27 5.42 -5.69 -10.86
C ILE A 27 6.94 -5.67 -10.70
N ALA A 28 7.66 -5.71 -11.82
CA ALA A 28 9.10 -5.58 -11.92
C ALA A 28 9.47 -5.00 -13.29
N ARG A 29 10.75 -4.65 -13.48
CA ARG A 29 11.24 -4.14 -14.78
C ARG A 29 10.96 -5.18 -15.87
N GLY A 30 10.13 -4.81 -16.85
CA GLY A 30 9.78 -5.68 -17.98
C GLY A 30 8.74 -6.76 -17.65
N ALA A 31 8.14 -6.75 -16.46
CA ALA A 31 7.12 -7.73 -16.06
C ALA A 31 5.85 -7.02 -15.58
N LEU A 32 4.73 -7.26 -16.26
CA LEU A 32 3.42 -6.73 -15.90
C LEU A 32 2.91 -7.36 -14.59
N ALA A 33 2.25 -6.57 -13.77
CA ALA A 33 1.50 -7.09 -12.63
C ALA A 33 0.22 -7.78 -13.16
N ARG A 34 -0.12 -8.95 -12.60
CA ARG A 34 -1.33 -9.68 -13.01
C ARG A 34 -2.58 -9.17 -12.29
N SER A 35 -2.41 -8.50 -11.15
CA SER A 35 -3.48 -7.94 -10.33
C SER A 35 -2.95 -6.87 -9.40
N ASN A 36 -3.85 -6.00 -8.90
CA ASN A 36 -3.54 -5.10 -7.78
C ASN A 36 -3.01 -5.88 -6.55
N ALA A 37 -3.56 -7.08 -6.30
CA ALA A 37 -3.12 -7.91 -5.18
C ALA A 37 -1.65 -8.34 -5.28
N ASP A 38 -1.09 -8.49 -6.48
CA ASP A 38 0.34 -8.79 -6.65
C ASP A 38 1.20 -7.63 -6.12
N GLN A 39 0.81 -6.38 -6.42
CA GLN A 39 1.50 -5.19 -5.92
C GLN A 39 1.31 -5.01 -4.41
N VAL A 40 0.09 -5.22 -3.89
CA VAL A 40 -0.18 -5.16 -2.44
C VAL A 40 0.67 -6.16 -1.66
N ARG A 41 0.80 -7.41 -2.12
CA ARG A 41 1.66 -8.42 -1.46
C ARG A 41 3.13 -8.00 -1.45
N LYS A 42 3.62 -7.44 -2.55
CA LYS A 42 5.01 -6.97 -2.65
C LYS A 42 5.26 -5.74 -1.77
N ALA A 43 4.32 -4.80 -1.72
CA ALA A 43 4.36 -3.65 -0.85
C ALA A 43 4.35 -4.07 0.64
N ARG A 44 3.47 -5.00 1.02
CA ARG A 44 3.41 -5.56 2.37
C ARG A 44 4.75 -6.17 2.80
N ALA A 45 5.37 -6.99 1.95
CA ALA A 45 6.68 -7.56 2.25
C ALA A 45 7.77 -6.49 2.46
N LEU A 46 7.72 -5.37 1.73
CA LEU A 46 8.65 -4.25 1.93
C LEU A 46 8.40 -3.53 3.27
N VAL A 47 7.13 -3.36 3.65
CA VAL A 47 6.73 -2.74 4.94
C VAL A 47 7.17 -3.62 6.11
N GLU A 48 6.96 -4.93 6.02
CA GLU A 48 7.25 -5.87 7.12
C GLU A 48 8.76 -6.15 7.30
N ALA A 49 9.58 -5.97 6.26
CA ALA A 49 11.03 -6.22 6.30
C ALA A 49 11.80 -5.47 7.43
N PRO A 50 11.56 -4.16 7.68
CA PRO A 50 12.14 -3.44 8.82
C PRO A 50 11.37 -3.64 10.15
N GLY A 51 10.37 -4.52 10.21
CA GLY A 51 9.58 -4.77 11.42
C GLY A 51 8.37 -3.85 11.61
N LEU A 52 7.92 -3.13 10.57
CA LEU A 52 6.66 -2.39 10.60
C LEU A 52 5.47 -3.33 10.29
N ALA A 53 4.26 -2.87 10.56
CA ALA A 53 3.02 -3.61 10.29
C ALA A 53 2.09 -2.83 9.36
N VAL A 54 1.35 -3.55 8.52
CA VAL A 54 0.28 -2.96 7.70
C VAL A 54 -0.96 -2.78 8.55
N ALA A 55 -1.48 -1.55 8.60
CA ALA A 55 -2.72 -1.23 9.30
C ALA A 55 -3.92 -1.98 8.70
N THR A 56 -4.77 -2.50 9.57
CA THR A 56 -6.12 -2.97 9.24
C THR A 56 -7.01 -1.80 8.80
N PRO A 57 -8.14 -2.05 8.11
CA PRO A 57 -9.10 -1.00 7.79
C PRO A 57 -9.62 -0.26 9.04
N GLU A 58 -9.80 -0.95 10.16
CA GLU A 58 -10.23 -0.39 11.44
C GLU A 58 -9.18 0.59 11.99
N GLU A 59 -7.91 0.18 12.02
CA GLU A 59 -6.79 1.04 12.43
C GLU A 59 -6.63 2.25 11.50
N ALA A 60 -6.73 2.05 10.19
CA ALA A 60 -6.65 3.13 9.21
C ALA A 60 -7.75 4.18 9.44
N ARG A 61 -8.98 3.77 9.77
CA ARG A 61 -10.06 4.70 10.12
C ARG A 61 -9.75 5.47 11.40
N ALA A 62 -9.18 4.83 12.41
CA ALA A 62 -8.80 5.49 13.66
C ALA A 62 -7.69 6.53 13.44
N ILE A 63 -6.63 6.16 12.71
CA ILE A 63 -5.50 7.03 12.36
C ILE A 63 -5.98 8.27 11.60
N LEU A 64 -6.92 8.09 10.66
CA LEU A 64 -7.40 9.16 9.78
C LEU A 64 -8.66 9.88 10.29
N GLY A 65 -9.21 9.49 11.45
CA GLY A 65 -10.44 10.08 12.00
C GLY A 65 -11.68 9.89 11.12
N LEU A 66 -11.82 8.72 10.47
CA LEU A 66 -12.89 8.48 9.49
C LEU A 66 -14.20 8.06 10.14
N LYS A 67 -15.32 8.42 9.49
CA LYS A 67 -16.68 8.26 10.00
C LYS A 67 -17.15 6.82 10.26
N GLY A 68 -16.54 5.81 9.63
CA GLY A 68 -17.00 4.42 9.64
C GLY A 68 -17.53 3.97 8.27
N GLY A 69 -17.32 2.69 7.95
CA GLY A 69 -17.74 2.10 6.66
C GLY A 69 -19.26 1.97 6.51
N ASP A 70 -20.00 1.96 7.61
CA ASP A 70 -21.45 1.90 7.72
C ASP A 70 -22.14 3.27 7.56
N LYS A 71 -21.38 4.37 7.64
CA LYS A 71 -21.90 5.76 7.53
C LYS A 71 -21.73 6.35 6.13
N VAL A 72 -21.82 5.50 5.11
CA VAL A 72 -21.70 5.84 3.69
C VAL A 72 -23.00 5.50 2.97
N GLY A 73 -23.33 6.23 1.89
CA GLY A 73 -24.61 6.12 1.18
C GLY A 73 -24.48 5.45 -0.19
N PHE A 74 -23.82 4.29 -0.24
CA PHE A 74 -23.66 3.46 -1.44
C PHE A 74 -23.94 1.99 -1.12
#